data_AF-A0A3N6PIC8-F1
#
_entry.id   AF-A0A3N6PIC8-F1
#
_cell.length_a   1.000
_cell.length_b   1.000
_cell.length_c   1.000
_cell.angle_alpha   90.00
_cell.angle_beta   90.00
_cell.angle_gamma   90.00
#
_symmetry.space_group_name_H-M   'P 1'
#
loop_
_entity.id
_entity.type
_entity.pdbx_description
1 polymer ?
#
loop_
_entity_poly.entity_id
_entity_poly.type
_entity_poly.pdbx_seq_one_letter_code
_entity_poly.pdbx_strand_id
1 'polypeptide(L)'
;MVVANEWNPELEEQEGEVGGPKIFGISLKDPRFLGAVIGVVGLGAAGFLGYSHFKPAIEKSATLRTEIETAKNTIKEQKKQIKERPKAEAERAEAEKQREDVTSLFASEKTMKTLLYDMNKLIDQINTGISNEDRQAKMIKFEPVESKDGNYIVNDNSLGPLVNGKLKRREFKVEFEGTYAQTRAFMIALERMQTLLVVKNLKTKLQQGNQIIEVEWRQNRFIPVRQPESRLRTSFDMHALLALSKQESLAKPEPAKPEKQKKKR
;
A
#
# COMPACT_ATOMS: atom_id res chain seq x y z
N MET A 1 -119.84 -51.44 6.02
CA MET A 1 -119.39 -51.76 7.38
C MET A 1 -118.06 -51.02 7.55
N VAL A 2 -117.91 -49.94 8.34
CA VAL A 2 -118.60 -49.51 9.58
C VAL A 2 -118.46 -50.61 10.65
N VAL A 3 -117.86 -50.41 11.84
CA VAL A 3 -117.76 -49.23 12.75
C VAL A 3 -116.24 -48.98 13.07
N ALA A 4 -115.68 -47.76 13.22
CA ALA A 4 -115.59 -46.89 14.42
C ALA A 4 -115.53 -47.61 15.80
N ASN A 5 -114.90 -47.10 16.87
CA ASN A 5 -114.23 -45.80 17.12
C ASN A 5 -112.82 -46.05 17.75
N GLU A 6 -112.14 -45.38 18.71
CA GLU A 6 -112.32 -44.27 19.69
C GLU A 6 -111.02 -43.40 19.76
N TRP A 7 -110.80 -42.54 20.77
CA TRP A 7 -109.57 -41.71 20.95
C TRP A 7 -109.19 -41.46 22.44
N ASN A 8 -107.89 -41.15 22.71
CA ASN A 8 -107.31 -40.66 23.99
C ASN A 8 -107.31 -41.64 25.21
N PRO A 9 -106.57 -41.35 26.32
CA PRO A 9 -105.50 -40.36 26.57
C PRO A 9 -104.20 -40.94 27.19
N GLU A 10 -103.24 -40.06 27.52
CA GLU A 10 -102.14 -40.16 28.53
C GLU A 10 -101.15 -41.37 28.45
N LEU A 11 -99.83 -41.16 28.30
CA LEU A 11 -98.84 -40.54 29.21
C LEU A 11 -98.66 -41.26 30.56
N GLU A 12 -97.66 -42.16 30.63
CA GLU A 12 -96.80 -42.27 31.82
C GLU A 12 -95.41 -42.82 31.43
N GLU A 13 -94.40 -42.63 32.29
CA GLU A 13 -92.97 -42.80 31.98
C GLU A 13 -92.33 -43.97 32.75
N GLN A 14 -91.43 -44.72 32.09
CA GLN A 14 -90.16 -45.25 32.65
C GLN A 14 -89.35 -45.88 31.49
N GLU A 15 -88.23 -45.29 31.09
CA GLU A 15 -86.88 -45.35 31.71
C GLU A 15 -86.11 -46.65 31.41
N GLY A 16 -84.84 -46.47 31.02
CA GLY A 16 -83.93 -47.53 30.56
C GLY A 16 -82.52 -46.98 30.46
N GLU A 17 -81.85 -46.88 31.61
CA GLU A 17 -80.59 -46.15 31.78
C GLU A 17 -79.38 -46.87 31.15
N VAL A 18 -78.61 -46.16 30.31
CA VAL A 18 -77.20 -46.48 30.03
C VAL A 18 -76.38 -45.18 30.02
N GLY A 19 -75.60 -44.96 31.08
CA GLY A 19 -74.84 -43.73 31.30
C GLY A 19 -73.68 -43.52 30.31
N GLY A 20 -73.69 -42.37 29.63
CA GLY A 20 -72.51 -41.84 28.94
C GLY A 20 -71.62 -40.99 29.88
N PRO A 21 -70.32 -40.80 29.56
CA PRO A 21 -69.41 -40.05 30.43
C PRO A 21 -69.85 -38.59 30.60
N LYS A 22 -69.83 -38.11 31.85
CA LYS A 22 -70.04 -36.71 32.23
C LYS A 22 -68.68 -36.07 32.53
N ILE A 23 -68.46 -34.84 32.08
CA ILE A 23 -67.23 -34.08 32.37
C ILE A 23 -67.66 -32.74 32.97
N PHE A 24 -67.11 -32.38 34.13
CA PHE A 24 -67.49 -31.17 34.89
C PHE A 24 -69.01 -30.97 35.13
N GLY A 25 -69.73 -32.06 35.43
CA GLY A 25 -71.13 -32.02 35.86
C GLY A 25 -72.17 -31.77 34.76
N ILE A 26 -71.75 -31.45 33.54
CA ILE A 26 -72.62 -31.23 32.38
C ILE A 26 -72.73 -32.53 31.56
N SER A 27 -73.94 -32.87 31.11
CA SER A 27 -74.15 -34.02 30.22
C SER A 27 -73.76 -33.65 28.78
N LEU A 28 -72.78 -34.36 28.21
CA LEU A 28 -72.25 -34.13 26.85
C LEU A 28 -73.27 -34.28 25.69
N LYS A 29 -74.53 -34.60 25.98
CA LYS A 29 -75.64 -34.69 25.01
C LYS A 29 -76.59 -33.48 25.01
N ASP A 30 -76.40 -32.47 25.86
CA ASP A 30 -77.22 -31.25 25.80
C ASP A 30 -76.89 -30.46 24.50
N PRO A 31 -77.86 -30.26 23.57
CA PRO A 31 -77.64 -29.50 22.34
C PRO A 31 -77.16 -28.06 22.58
N ARG A 32 -77.53 -27.45 23.71
CA ARG A 32 -77.14 -26.09 24.09
C ARG A 32 -75.65 -26.01 24.40
N PHE A 33 -75.12 -27.01 25.11
CA PHE A 33 -73.69 -27.10 25.41
C PHE A 33 -72.89 -27.36 24.14
N LEU A 34 -73.33 -28.30 23.29
CA LEU A 34 -72.67 -28.59 22.01
C LEU A 34 -72.63 -27.37 21.08
N GLY A 35 -73.75 -26.63 20.98
CA GLY A 35 -73.83 -25.37 20.24
C GLY A 35 -72.91 -24.28 20.79
N ALA A 36 -72.80 -24.14 22.11
CA ALA A 36 -71.89 -23.19 22.75
C ALA A 36 -70.40 -23.52 22.47
N VAL A 37 -70.02 -24.80 22.55
CA VAL A 37 -68.65 -25.24 22.22
C VAL A 37 -68.33 -24.96 20.75
N ILE A 38 -69.24 -25.29 19.81
CA ILE A 38 -69.06 -25.00 18.39
C ILE A 38 -68.96 -23.48 18.14
N GLY A 39 -69.77 -22.66 18.83
CA GLY A 39 -69.71 -21.19 18.74
C GLY A 39 -68.38 -20.61 19.21
N VAL A 40 -67.85 -21.09 20.34
CA VAL A 40 -66.54 -20.66 20.88
C VAL A 40 -65.39 -21.11 19.97
N VAL A 41 -65.43 -22.34 19.46
CA VAL A 41 -64.43 -22.84 18.49
C VAL A 41 -64.50 -22.06 17.17
N GLY A 42 -65.70 -21.74 16.67
CA GLY A 42 -65.91 -20.93 15.47
C GLY A 42 -65.38 -19.50 15.62
N LEU A 43 -65.65 -18.84 16.75
CA LEU A 43 -65.10 -17.51 17.07
C LEU A 43 -63.58 -17.55 17.24
N GLY A 44 -63.03 -18.58 17.88
CA GLY A 44 -61.59 -18.80 18.00
C GLY A 44 -60.92 -18.97 16.62
N ALA A 45 -61.51 -19.77 15.74
CA ALA A 45 -61.05 -19.95 14.37
C ALA A 45 -61.14 -18.66 13.55
N ALA A 46 -62.24 -17.91 13.64
CA ALA A 46 -62.41 -16.62 12.97
C ALA A 46 -61.39 -15.58 13.44
N GLY A 47 -61.15 -15.48 14.76
CA GLY A 47 -60.12 -14.61 15.34
C GLY A 47 -58.71 -15.00 14.90
N PHE A 48 -58.40 -16.30 14.87
CA PHE A 48 -57.11 -16.81 14.39
C PHE A 48 -56.87 -16.52 12.90
N LEU A 49 -57.88 -16.73 12.05
CA LEU A 49 -57.82 -16.43 10.61
C LEU A 49 -57.67 -14.92 10.34
N GLY A 50 -58.42 -14.07 11.07
CA GLY A 50 -58.28 -12.62 11.00
C GLY A 50 -56.88 -12.16 11.41
N TYR A 51 -56.38 -12.63 12.55
CA TYR A 51 -55.02 -12.32 13.03
C TYR A 51 -53.93 -12.76 12.02
N SER A 52 -54.08 -13.95 11.44
CA SER A 52 -53.21 -14.46 10.37
C SER A 52 -53.17 -13.55 9.15
N HIS A 53 -54.31 -12.97 8.75
CA HIS A 53 -54.40 -12.10 7.57
C HIS A 53 -53.84 -10.69 7.82
N PHE A 54 -53.92 -10.16 9.04
CA PHE A 54 -53.40 -8.81 9.37
C PHE A 54 -51.91 -8.78 9.76
N LYS A 55 -51.34 -9.89 10.27
CA LYS A 55 -49.88 -10.03 10.50
C LYS A 55 -49.00 -9.49 9.36
N PRO A 56 -49.15 -9.95 8.10
CA PRO A 56 -48.28 -9.52 7.00
C PRO A 56 -48.45 -8.04 6.61
N ALA A 57 -49.50 -7.35 7.07
CA ALA A 57 -49.62 -5.89 6.91
C ALA A 57 -48.84 -5.13 8.00
N ILE A 58 -48.92 -5.61 9.24
CA ILE A 58 -48.19 -5.04 10.39
C ILE A 58 -46.68 -5.22 10.21
N GLU A 59 -46.24 -6.42 9.84
CA GLU A 59 -44.83 -6.73 9.59
C GLU A 59 -44.25 -5.85 8.46
N LYS A 60 -44.96 -5.69 7.34
CA LYS A 60 -44.58 -4.75 6.26
C LYS A 60 -44.48 -3.30 6.77
N SER A 61 -45.35 -2.86 7.67
CA SER A 61 -45.27 -1.50 8.21
C SER A 61 -44.03 -1.25 9.08
N ALA A 62 -43.45 -2.31 9.66
CA ALA A 62 -42.19 -2.25 10.39
C ALA A 62 -40.97 -2.34 9.46
N THR A 63 -40.96 -3.27 8.48
CA THR A 63 -39.84 -3.40 7.54
C THR A 63 -39.70 -2.19 6.63
N LEU A 64 -40.80 -1.62 6.12
CA LEU A 64 -40.71 -0.39 5.31
C LEU A 64 -40.14 0.80 6.12
N ARG A 65 -40.33 0.85 7.45
CA ARG A 65 -39.70 1.88 8.29
C ARG A 65 -38.20 1.68 8.42
N THR A 66 -37.74 0.45 8.64
CA THR A 66 -36.29 0.15 8.73
C THR A 66 -35.59 0.25 7.37
N GLU A 67 -36.27 -0.09 6.27
CA GLU A 67 -35.79 0.16 4.89
C GLU A 67 -35.65 1.66 4.60
N ILE A 68 -36.65 2.48 4.97
CA ILE A 68 -36.57 3.95 4.83
C ILE A 68 -35.43 4.54 5.68
N GLU A 69 -35.20 4.02 6.88
CA GLU A 69 -34.13 4.50 7.76
C GLU A 69 -32.73 4.07 7.29
N THR A 70 -32.56 2.80 6.90
CA THR A 70 -31.31 2.31 6.31
C THR A 70 -30.99 3.02 5.00
N ALA A 71 -31.97 3.21 4.10
CA ALA A 71 -31.78 4.00 2.87
C ALA A 71 -31.40 5.46 3.17
N LYS A 72 -32.03 6.12 4.15
CA LYS A 72 -31.65 7.47 4.59
C LYS A 72 -30.22 7.53 5.11
N ASN A 73 -29.80 6.54 5.90
CA ASN A 73 -28.44 6.46 6.42
C ASN A 73 -27.42 6.20 5.31
N THR A 74 -27.69 5.27 4.38
CA THR A 74 -26.87 5.05 3.17
C THR A 74 -26.74 6.32 2.33
N ILE A 75 -27.82 7.06 2.07
CA ILE A 75 -27.78 8.32 1.33
C ILE A 75 -26.98 9.40 2.09
N LYS A 76 -27.11 9.46 3.42
CA LYS A 76 -26.36 10.40 4.28
C LYS A 76 -24.86 10.09 4.27
N GLU A 77 -24.48 8.83 4.25
CA GLU A 77 -23.08 8.37 4.20
C GLU A 77 -22.47 8.53 2.81
N GLN A 78 -23.18 8.17 1.75
CA GLN A 78 -22.77 8.50 0.37
C GLN A 78 -22.61 10.02 0.18
N LYS A 79 -23.49 10.85 0.75
CA LYS A 79 -23.35 12.31 0.72
C LYS A 79 -22.15 12.83 1.51
N LYS A 80 -21.74 12.18 2.62
CA LYS A 80 -20.46 12.48 3.29
C LYS A 80 -19.28 12.17 2.36
N GLN A 81 -19.23 10.94 1.84
CA GLN A 81 -18.17 10.53 0.92
C GLN A 81 -18.06 11.47 -0.29
N ILE A 82 -19.18 11.83 -0.93
CA ILE A 82 -19.22 12.79 -2.05
C ILE A 82 -18.73 14.19 -1.63
N LYS A 83 -19.05 14.65 -0.41
CA LYS A 83 -18.55 15.92 0.13
C LYS A 83 -17.05 15.88 0.48
N GLU A 84 -16.51 14.70 0.75
CA GLU A 84 -15.10 14.46 1.07
C GLU A 84 -14.25 14.17 -0.18
N ARG A 85 -14.85 13.71 -1.30
CA ARG A 85 -14.18 13.55 -2.61
C ARG A 85 -13.35 14.76 -3.05
N PRO A 86 -13.84 16.01 -3.09
CA PRO A 86 -13.02 17.16 -3.50
C PRO A 86 -11.83 17.43 -2.56
N LYS A 87 -11.91 17.01 -1.29
CA LYS A 87 -10.75 17.04 -0.38
C LYS A 87 -9.77 15.93 -0.72
N ALA A 88 -10.24 14.68 -0.83
CA ALA A 88 -9.40 13.54 -1.18
C ALA A 88 -8.77 13.68 -2.58
N GLU A 89 -9.42 14.37 -3.52
CA GLU A 89 -8.92 14.69 -4.86
C GLU A 89 -7.89 15.83 -4.80
N ALA A 90 -8.07 16.85 -3.95
CA ALA A 90 -7.06 17.88 -3.70
C ALA A 90 -5.82 17.33 -2.95
N GLU A 91 -6.02 16.55 -1.88
CA GLU A 91 -4.96 15.86 -1.12
C GLU A 91 -4.17 14.89 -2.01
N ARG A 92 -4.83 14.21 -2.96
CA ARG A 92 -4.15 13.41 -3.99
C ARG A 92 -3.36 14.27 -4.97
N ALA A 93 -3.93 15.35 -5.50
CA ALA A 93 -3.22 16.24 -6.41
C ALA A 93 -2.01 16.93 -5.74
N GLU A 94 -2.11 17.23 -4.44
CA GLU A 94 -0.98 17.73 -3.65
C GLU A 94 0.07 16.63 -3.42
N ALA A 95 -0.33 15.43 -3.01
CA ALA A 95 0.57 14.29 -2.83
C ALA A 95 1.23 13.83 -4.15
N GLU A 96 0.56 13.98 -5.29
CA GLU A 96 1.14 13.73 -6.62
C GLU A 96 2.17 14.79 -7.00
N LYS A 97 1.91 16.09 -6.74
CA LYS A 97 2.92 17.14 -6.90
C LYS A 97 4.14 16.94 -6.00
N GLN A 98 3.92 16.75 -4.70
CA GLN A 98 4.98 16.44 -3.73
C GLN A 98 5.79 15.20 -4.16
N ARG A 99 5.12 14.18 -4.74
CA ARG A 99 5.78 13.01 -5.30
C ARG A 99 6.57 13.34 -6.55
N GLU A 100 6.08 14.15 -7.48
CA GLU A 100 6.80 14.54 -8.70
C GLU A 100 8.01 15.41 -8.37
N ASP A 101 7.88 16.39 -7.48
CA ASP A 101 8.97 17.21 -6.94
C ASP A 101 10.06 16.33 -6.32
N VAL A 102 9.70 15.42 -5.41
CA VAL A 102 10.64 14.47 -4.80
C VAL A 102 11.21 13.49 -5.83
N THR A 103 10.43 13.08 -6.84
CA THR A 103 10.91 12.19 -7.93
C THR A 103 11.94 12.90 -8.81
N SER A 104 11.84 14.21 -9.00
CA SER A 104 12.77 15.00 -9.82
C SER A 104 14.21 15.04 -9.28
N LEU A 105 14.39 14.80 -7.98
CA LEU A 105 15.70 14.71 -7.30
C LEU A 105 16.43 13.39 -7.59
N PHE A 106 15.71 12.35 -8.03
CA PHE A 106 16.31 11.07 -8.36
C PHE A 106 16.88 11.07 -9.77
N ALA A 107 17.93 10.28 -9.97
CA ALA A 107 18.56 10.11 -11.27
C ALA A 107 17.58 9.54 -12.31
N SER A 108 17.36 10.29 -13.39
CA SER A 108 16.63 9.79 -14.56
C SER A 108 17.53 8.88 -15.41
N GLU A 109 16.94 7.98 -16.20
CA GLU A 109 17.72 7.16 -17.14
C GLU A 109 18.52 7.99 -18.16
N LYS A 110 18.03 9.18 -18.53
CA LYS A 110 18.75 10.12 -19.39
C LYS A 110 20.00 10.63 -18.69
N THR A 111 19.87 11.09 -17.44
CA THR A 111 20.99 11.58 -16.64
C THR A 111 22.02 10.48 -16.35
N MET A 112 21.58 9.22 -16.21
CA MET A 112 22.51 8.09 -16.08
C MET A 112 23.26 7.74 -17.37
N LYS A 113 22.78 8.15 -18.54
CA LYS A 113 23.52 8.06 -19.81
C LYS A 113 24.50 9.22 -19.99
N THR A 114 24.29 10.36 -19.32
CA THR A 114 25.20 11.53 -19.37
C THR A 114 26.14 11.64 -18.17
N LEU A 115 25.96 10.86 -17.09
CA LEU A 115 26.68 11.04 -15.83
C LEU A 115 28.21 11.15 -15.95
N LEU A 116 28.84 10.35 -16.81
CA LEU A 116 30.28 10.45 -17.11
C LEU A 116 30.66 11.80 -17.75
N TYR A 117 29.87 12.28 -18.71
CA TYR A 117 30.05 13.57 -19.35
C TYR A 117 29.79 14.73 -18.38
N ASP A 118 28.78 14.60 -17.52
CA ASP A 118 28.45 15.60 -16.51
C ASP A 118 29.54 15.69 -15.43
N MET A 119 30.12 14.55 -15.01
CA MET A 119 31.26 14.52 -14.08
C MET A 119 32.57 15.00 -14.72
N ASN A 120 32.82 14.69 -16.00
CA ASN A 120 33.96 15.25 -16.73
C ASN A 120 33.87 16.77 -16.82
N LYS A 121 32.68 17.33 -17.07
CA LYS A 121 32.45 18.79 -17.00
C LYS A 121 32.78 19.42 -15.65
N LEU A 122 32.52 18.71 -14.53
CA LEU A 122 32.94 19.20 -13.21
C LEU A 122 34.47 19.23 -13.09
N ILE A 123 35.18 18.27 -13.68
CA ILE A 123 36.65 18.24 -13.72
C ILE A 123 37.19 19.35 -14.62
N ASP A 124 36.59 19.58 -15.80
CA ASP A 124 36.95 20.70 -16.69
C ASP A 124 36.76 22.06 -15.99
N GLN A 125 35.67 22.21 -15.23
CA GLN A 125 35.42 23.41 -14.41
C GLN A 125 36.48 23.58 -13.30
N ILE A 126 36.91 22.49 -12.65
CA ILE A 126 37.99 22.50 -11.64
C ILE A 126 39.37 22.78 -12.27
N ASN A 127 39.54 22.43 -13.55
CA ASN A 127 40.75 22.71 -14.34
C ASN A 127 40.75 24.11 -14.97
N THR A 128 39.73 24.92 -14.78
CA THR A 128 39.64 26.28 -15.36
C THR A 128 40.80 27.14 -14.87
N GLY A 129 41.57 27.68 -15.84
CA GLY A 129 42.80 28.45 -15.58
C GLY A 129 44.09 27.61 -15.46
N ILE A 130 44.02 26.28 -15.57
CA ILE A 130 45.18 25.39 -15.52
C ILE A 130 45.61 24.99 -16.95
N SER A 131 46.51 25.77 -17.55
CA SER A 131 47.04 25.55 -18.91
C SER A 131 48.07 24.43 -19.04
N ASN A 132 48.53 23.83 -17.94
CA ASN A 132 49.48 22.71 -17.95
C ASN A 132 48.75 21.40 -17.64
N GLU A 133 48.79 20.44 -18.56
CA GLU A 133 48.04 19.19 -18.48
C GLU A 133 48.47 18.28 -17.33
N ASP A 134 49.71 18.34 -16.85
CA ASP A 134 50.18 17.51 -15.72
C ASP A 134 49.59 17.98 -14.38
N ARG A 135 49.32 19.29 -14.28
CA ARG A 135 48.65 19.92 -13.13
C ARG A 135 47.13 19.81 -13.17
N GLN A 136 46.54 19.41 -14.30
CA GLN A 136 45.09 19.19 -14.40
C GLN A 136 44.66 17.95 -13.62
N ALA A 137 43.50 18.05 -12.96
CA ALA A 137 42.77 16.91 -12.42
C ALA A 137 42.24 16.04 -13.56
N LYS A 138 42.25 14.71 -13.39
CA LYS A 138 41.86 13.75 -14.42
C LYS A 138 41.01 12.62 -13.83
N MET A 139 39.98 12.20 -14.56
CA MET A 139 39.27 10.97 -14.25
C MET A 139 40.10 9.79 -14.78
N ILE A 140 40.47 8.88 -13.88
CA ILE A 140 41.32 7.71 -14.18
C ILE A 140 40.47 6.47 -14.48
N LYS A 141 39.29 6.37 -13.84
CA LYS A 141 38.36 5.25 -14.01
C LYS A 141 36.92 5.71 -13.79
N PHE A 142 36.02 5.25 -14.65
CA PHE A 142 34.58 5.34 -14.46
C PHE A 142 33.91 4.13 -15.11
N GLU A 143 33.56 3.13 -14.32
CA GLU A 143 32.99 1.88 -14.81
C GLU A 143 31.69 1.55 -14.07
N PRO A 144 30.58 1.26 -14.76
CA PRO A 144 29.38 0.72 -14.12
C PRO A 144 29.66 -0.71 -13.62
N VAL A 145 29.11 -1.07 -12.47
CA VAL A 145 29.14 -2.44 -11.98
C VAL A 145 28.01 -3.21 -12.67
N GLU A 146 28.35 -4.06 -13.64
CA GLU A 146 27.38 -4.79 -14.47
C GLU A 146 26.70 -5.99 -13.76
N SER A 147 27.23 -6.40 -12.60
CA SER A 147 26.65 -7.44 -11.75
C SER A 147 25.20 -7.13 -11.34
N LYS A 148 24.43 -8.16 -10.96
CA LYS A 148 23.12 -7.96 -10.31
C LYS A 148 23.24 -7.00 -9.12
N ASP A 149 24.33 -7.13 -8.36
CA ASP A 149 24.68 -6.33 -7.19
C ASP A 149 25.11 -4.89 -7.52
N GLY A 150 25.12 -4.50 -8.81
CA GLY A 150 25.43 -3.14 -9.28
C GLY A 150 24.25 -2.40 -9.93
N ASN A 151 23.11 -3.06 -10.18
CA ASN A 151 21.93 -2.45 -10.83
C ASN A 151 20.62 -3.09 -10.31
N TYR A 152 20.26 -2.82 -9.04
CA TYR A 152 19.23 -3.55 -8.28
C TYR A 152 18.19 -2.65 -7.61
N ILE A 153 17.05 -3.24 -7.23
CA ILE A 153 16.03 -2.59 -6.41
C ILE A 153 16.49 -2.60 -4.94
N VAL A 154 16.51 -1.44 -4.30
CA VAL A 154 16.86 -1.29 -2.89
C VAL A 154 15.82 -2.02 -2.04
N ASN A 155 16.27 -3.03 -1.29
CA ASN A 155 15.47 -3.80 -0.32
C ASN A 155 16.30 -4.17 0.93
N ASP A 156 17.47 -3.56 1.10
CA ASP A 156 18.51 -3.92 2.07
C ASP A 156 18.44 -3.08 3.36
N ASN A 157 17.42 -2.24 3.53
CA ASN A 157 17.27 -1.24 4.59
C ASN A 157 18.40 -0.18 4.68
N SER A 158 19.41 -0.20 3.81
CA SER A 158 20.61 0.65 3.93
C SER A 158 20.37 2.14 3.64
N LEU A 159 19.17 2.49 3.17
CA LEU A 159 18.67 3.86 2.99
C LEU A 159 17.38 4.10 3.83
N GLY A 160 17.15 3.26 4.85
CA GLY A 160 15.92 3.23 5.65
C GLY A 160 14.83 2.31 5.06
N PRO A 161 13.93 1.76 5.89
CA PRO A 161 12.93 0.78 5.45
C PRO A 161 11.85 1.41 4.54
N LEU A 162 11.59 2.71 4.66
CA LEU A 162 10.52 3.41 3.94
C LEU A 162 10.77 3.55 2.42
N VAL A 163 12.00 3.33 1.95
CA VAL A 163 12.38 3.40 0.53
C VAL A 163 12.63 2.02 -0.12
N ASN A 164 12.52 0.94 0.65
CA ASN A 164 12.57 -0.42 0.12
C ASN A 164 11.48 -0.62 -0.94
N GLY A 165 11.82 -1.28 -2.05
CA GLY A 165 10.88 -1.53 -3.15
C GLY A 165 10.40 -0.27 -3.89
N LYS A 166 11.01 0.91 -3.67
CA LYS A 166 10.68 2.18 -4.34
C LYS A 166 11.83 2.75 -5.16
N LEU A 167 13.07 2.44 -4.79
CA LEU A 167 14.28 2.96 -5.43
C LEU A 167 15.08 1.84 -6.13
N LYS A 168 15.72 2.21 -7.23
CA LYS A 168 16.71 1.41 -7.95
C LYS A 168 18.07 2.07 -7.78
N ARG A 169 19.10 1.26 -7.54
CA ARG A 169 20.47 1.69 -7.29
C ARG A 169 21.34 1.26 -8.46
N ARG A 170 22.16 2.18 -8.97
CA ARG A 170 23.23 1.87 -9.93
C ARG A 170 24.59 2.22 -9.34
N GLU A 171 25.49 1.26 -9.29
CA GLU A 171 26.84 1.43 -8.75
C GLU A 171 27.86 1.67 -9.87
N PHE A 172 28.78 2.60 -9.63
CA PHE A 172 29.93 2.89 -10.48
C PHE A 172 31.21 2.86 -9.64
N LYS A 173 32.29 2.28 -10.18
CA LYS A 173 33.64 2.39 -9.63
C LYS A 173 34.30 3.64 -10.22
N VAL A 174 34.65 4.59 -9.35
CA VAL A 174 35.24 5.87 -9.76
C VAL A 174 36.66 6.00 -9.23
N GLU A 175 37.59 6.41 -10.09
CA GLU A 175 38.92 6.87 -9.68
C GLU A 175 39.23 8.24 -10.28
N PHE A 176 39.70 9.16 -9.43
CA PHE A 176 40.04 10.54 -9.72
C PHE A 176 41.48 10.80 -9.28
N GLU A 177 42.24 11.59 -10.05
CA GLU A 177 43.57 12.02 -9.63
C GLU A 177 43.77 13.53 -9.82
N GLY A 178 44.18 14.21 -8.74
CA GLY A 178 44.41 15.66 -8.70
C GLY A 178 45.09 16.06 -7.39
N THR A 179 45.33 17.36 -7.18
CA THR A 179 45.84 17.90 -5.91
C THR A 179 44.78 17.87 -4.80
N TYR A 180 45.17 18.04 -3.53
CA TYR A 180 44.22 18.14 -2.41
C TYR A 180 43.10 19.18 -2.64
N ALA A 181 43.44 20.35 -3.20
CA ALA A 181 42.48 21.39 -3.52
C ALA A 181 41.49 20.95 -4.62
N GLN A 182 41.98 20.28 -5.66
CA GLN A 182 41.15 19.74 -6.75
C GLN A 182 40.24 18.61 -6.24
N THR A 183 40.74 17.66 -5.45
CA THR A 183 39.93 16.59 -4.84
C THR A 183 38.84 17.19 -3.95
N ARG A 184 39.15 18.18 -3.11
CA ARG A 184 38.15 18.85 -2.25
C ARG A 184 37.11 19.59 -3.08
N ALA A 185 37.51 20.30 -4.15
CA ALA A 185 36.58 20.97 -5.05
C ALA A 185 35.67 19.96 -5.78
N PHE A 186 36.22 18.82 -6.20
CA PHE A 186 35.48 17.74 -6.85
C PHE A 186 34.43 17.12 -5.93
N MET A 187 34.76 16.82 -4.67
CA MET A 187 33.79 16.31 -3.70
C MET A 187 32.66 17.32 -3.44
N ILE A 188 32.98 18.61 -3.26
CA ILE A 188 31.97 19.67 -3.07
C ILE A 188 31.11 19.87 -4.33
N ALA A 189 31.65 19.66 -5.53
CA ALA A 189 30.91 19.72 -6.78
C ALA A 189 29.98 18.50 -6.95
N LEU A 190 30.45 17.31 -6.56
CA LEU A 190 29.69 16.05 -6.55
C LEU A 190 28.48 16.13 -5.59
N GLU A 191 28.68 16.69 -4.39
CA GLU A 191 27.62 16.98 -3.41
C GLU A 191 26.55 17.96 -3.92
N ARG A 192 26.85 18.75 -4.95
CA ARG A 192 25.95 19.75 -5.56
C ARG A 192 25.27 19.27 -6.84
N MET A 193 25.51 18.04 -7.28
CA MET A 193 24.82 17.48 -8.44
C MET A 193 23.32 17.30 -8.13
N GLN A 194 22.46 17.63 -9.09
CA GLN A 194 21.00 17.52 -8.93
C GLN A 194 20.51 16.07 -8.75
N THR A 195 21.32 15.09 -9.16
CA THR A 195 21.04 13.66 -8.94
C THR A 195 21.43 13.24 -7.54
N LEU A 196 20.54 12.52 -6.84
CA LEU A 196 20.88 11.81 -5.61
C LEU A 196 21.97 10.74 -5.84
N LEU A 197 23.20 11.08 -5.51
CA LEU A 197 24.40 10.22 -5.49
C LEU A 197 24.81 9.93 -4.04
N VAL A 198 25.22 8.70 -3.75
CA VAL A 198 25.79 8.31 -2.46
C VAL A 198 27.19 7.75 -2.66
N VAL A 199 28.20 8.40 -2.07
CA VAL A 199 29.59 7.94 -2.08
C VAL A 199 29.82 6.94 -0.95
N LYS A 200 30.47 5.82 -1.27
CA LYS A 200 30.91 4.79 -0.31
C LYS A 200 32.36 4.41 -0.52
N ASN A 201 32.96 3.79 0.50
CA ASN A 201 34.28 3.17 0.44
C ASN A 201 35.43 4.08 -0.03
N LEU A 202 35.29 5.40 0.19
CA LEU A 202 36.25 6.44 -0.18
C LEU A 202 37.65 6.15 0.37
N LYS A 203 38.63 6.10 -0.52
CA LYS A 203 40.05 5.86 -0.21
C LYS A 203 40.90 6.87 -0.97
N THR A 204 41.80 7.54 -0.27
CA THR A 204 42.74 8.50 -0.86
C THR A 204 44.16 8.02 -0.60
N LYS A 205 45.01 8.02 -1.63
CA LYS A 205 46.44 7.71 -1.53
C LYS A 205 47.26 8.83 -2.15
N LEU A 206 48.40 9.14 -1.52
CA LEU A 206 49.42 10.00 -2.14
C LEU A 206 50.00 9.27 -3.37
N GLN A 207 49.99 9.93 -4.52
CA GLN A 207 50.69 9.49 -5.72
C GLN A 207 52.18 9.84 -5.55
N GLN A 208 52.96 8.90 -5.02
CA GLN A 208 54.41 9.02 -4.91
C GLN A 208 55.08 8.77 -6.27
N GLY A 209 54.90 9.70 -7.20
CA GLY A 209 55.77 9.81 -8.36
C GLY A 209 57.15 10.36 -7.97
N ASN A 210 58.13 10.26 -8.88
CA ASN A 210 59.44 10.89 -8.71
C ASN A 210 59.28 12.41 -8.73
N GLN A 211 59.18 13.00 -7.54
CA GLN A 211 59.07 14.44 -7.34
C GLN A 211 60.41 15.13 -7.65
N ILE A 212 60.63 15.45 -8.93
CA ILE A 212 61.78 16.24 -9.37
C ILE A 212 61.64 17.65 -8.80
N ILE A 213 62.50 17.99 -7.85
CA ILE A 213 62.65 19.35 -7.34
C ILE A 213 63.57 20.10 -8.30
N GLU A 214 63.01 21.06 -9.04
CA GLU A 214 63.79 21.91 -9.95
C GLU A 214 64.60 22.90 -9.08
N VAL A 215 65.92 22.73 -9.05
CA VAL A 215 66.85 23.57 -8.26
C VAL A 215 67.69 24.47 -9.16
N GLU A 216 67.83 25.73 -8.77
CA GLU A 216 68.72 26.69 -9.41
C GLU A 216 69.90 27.01 -8.48
N TRP A 217 71.09 27.16 -9.05
CA TRP A 217 72.29 27.54 -8.30
C TRP A 217 72.38 29.06 -8.15
N ARG A 218 72.06 29.57 -6.95
CA ARG A 218 72.19 31.00 -6.62
C ARG A 218 72.86 31.18 -5.26
N GLN A 219 73.70 32.21 -5.13
CA GLN A 219 74.39 32.56 -3.88
C GLN A 219 75.14 31.35 -3.25
N ASN A 220 75.86 30.59 -4.10
CA ASN A 220 76.65 29.41 -3.74
C ASN A 220 75.84 28.30 -3.02
N ARG A 221 74.53 28.19 -3.29
CA ARG A 221 73.64 27.15 -2.79
C ARG A 221 72.63 26.74 -3.87
N PHE A 222 72.10 25.52 -3.75
CA PHE A 222 70.92 25.11 -4.49
C PHE A 222 69.67 25.71 -3.82
N ILE A 223 68.84 26.41 -4.60
CA ILE A 223 67.55 26.93 -4.16
C ILE A 223 66.45 26.22 -4.96
N PRO A 224 65.42 25.63 -4.32
CA PRO A 224 64.30 25.03 -5.04
C PRO A 224 63.46 26.13 -5.71
N VAL A 225 63.40 26.10 -7.04
CA VAL A 225 62.60 27.04 -7.87
C VAL A 225 61.19 26.50 -8.09
N ARG A 226 61.03 25.18 -8.19
CA ARG A 226 59.72 24.51 -8.12
C ARG A 226 59.73 23.34 -7.17
N GLN A 227 58.75 23.35 -6.27
CA GLN A 227 58.28 22.15 -5.58
C GLN A 227 57.14 21.55 -6.42
N PRO A 228 57.21 20.25 -6.78
CA PRO A 228 56.12 19.58 -7.50
C PRO A 228 54.89 19.42 -6.60
N GLU A 229 53.70 19.65 -7.16
CA GLU A 229 52.45 19.54 -6.39
C GLU A 229 52.12 18.07 -6.09
N SER A 230 51.81 17.77 -4.83
CA SER A 230 51.47 16.41 -4.42
C SER A 230 50.11 15.96 -4.99
N ARG A 231 50.17 15.02 -5.92
CA ARG A 231 49.03 14.32 -6.54
C ARG A 231 48.39 13.36 -5.53
N LEU A 232 47.07 13.28 -5.52
CA LEU A 232 46.28 12.32 -4.74
C LEU A 232 45.44 11.47 -5.69
N ARG A 233 45.60 10.14 -5.64
CA ARG A 233 44.69 9.20 -6.31
C ARG A 233 43.58 8.82 -5.33
N THR A 234 42.35 9.16 -5.70
CA THR A 234 41.14 9.05 -4.88
C THR A 234 40.21 8.06 -5.55
N SER A 235 39.81 7.00 -4.86
CA SER A 235 38.88 5.99 -5.37
C SER A 235 37.68 5.79 -4.45
N PHE A 236 36.51 5.56 -5.05
CA PHE A 236 35.27 5.37 -4.31
C PHE A 236 34.23 4.60 -5.13
N ASP A 237 33.25 4.05 -4.41
CA ASP A 237 32.06 3.42 -4.98
C ASP A 237 30.94 4.47 -5.00
N MET A 238 30.39 4.76 -6.18
CA MET A 238 29.36 5.79 -6.35
C MET A 238 28.02 5.13 -6.67
N HIS A 239 27.04 5.32 -5.78
CA HIS A 239 25.70 4.76 -5.90
C HIS A 239 24.75 5.87 -6.39
N ALA A 240 24.35 5.83 -7.66
CA ALA A 240 23.27 6.68 -8.15
C ALA A 240 21.91 6.08 -7.78
N LEU A 241 21.00 6.92 -7.27
CA LEU A 241 19.65 6.51 -6.85
C LEU A 241 18.62 6.99 -7.87
N LEU A 242 17.92 6.04 -8.48
CA LEU A 242 16.80 6.25 -9.39
C LEU A 242 15.48 5.92 -8.66
N ALA A 243 14.41 6.65 -8.96
CA ALA A 243 13.06 6.17 -8.65
C ALA A 243 12.70 5.01 -9.59
N LEU A 244 11.95 4.01 -9.11
CA LEU A 244 11.44 2.96 -9.99
C LEU A 244 10.46 3.54 -11.02
N SER A 245 10.58 3.11 -12.27
CA SER A 245 9.58 3.44 -13.29
C SER A 245 8.22 2.83 -12.93
N LYS A 246 7.12 3.41 -13.44
CA LYS A 246 5.77 2.85 -13.22
C LYS A 246 5.70 1.37 -13.65
N GLN A 247 6.39 1.01 -14.73
CA GLN A 247 6.44 -0.34 -15.29
C GLN A 247 7.20 -1.33 -14.39
N GLU A 248 8.35 -0.94 -13.81
CA GLU A 248 9.07 -1.74 -12.82
C GLU A 248 8.33 -1.84 -11.48
N SER A 249 7.64 -0.78 -11.05
CA SER A 249 6.88 -0.79 -9.79
C SER A 249 5.68 -1.75 -9.79
N LEU A 250 5.19 -2.11 -10.98
CA LEU A 250 4.16 -3.13 -11.19
C LEU A 250 4.75 -4.54 -11.33
N ALA A 251 6.02 -4.65 -11.74
CA ALA A 251 6.78 -5.90 -11.79
C ALA A 251 7.25 -6.32 -10.38
N LYS A 252 6.28 -6.57 -9.49
CA LYS A 252 6.50 -7.04 -8.11
C LYS A 252 7.41 -8.28 -8.13
N PRO A 253 8.55 -8.29 -7.41
CA PRO A 253 9.47 -9.42 -7.45
C PRO A 253 8.78 -10.69 -6.98
N GLU A 254 8.90 -11.77 -7.76
CA GLU A 254 8.40 -13.09 -7.38
C GLU A 254 9.10 -13.53 -6.08
N PRO A 255 8.37 -13.91 -5.03
CA PRO A 255 8.99 -14.30 -3.77
C PRO A 255 9.86 -15.54 -3.99
N ALA A 256 11.13 -15.44 -3.61
CA ALA A 256 12.11 -16.50 -3.81
C ALA A 256 11.59 -17.81 -3.20
N LYS A 257 11.34 -18.81 -4.07
CA LYS A 257 10.85 -20.12 -3.66
C LYS A 257 11.86 -20.74 -2.67
N PRO A 258 11.45 -21.11 -1.45
CA PRO A 258 12.39 -21.57 -0.44
C PRO A 258 13.11 -22.83 -0.92
N GLU A 259 14.44 -22.78 -0.87
CA GLU A 259 15.30 -23.85 -1.38
C GLU A 259 15.04 -25.13 -0.61
N LYS A 260 14.67 -26.21 -1.32
CA LYS A 260 14.35 -27.49 -0.69
C LYS A 260 15.59 -28.06 0.00
N GLN A 261 15.57 -28.10 1.33
CA GLN A 261 16.60 -28.75 2.14
C GLN A 261 16.88 -30.16 1.62
N LYS A 262 18.06 -30.37 1.04
CA LYS A 262 18.57 -31.70 0.72
C LYS A 262 18.87 -32.44 2.02
N LYS A 263 17.90 -33.21 2.52
CA LYS A 263 18.16 -34.25 3.53
C LYS A 263 19.27 -35.15 2.99
N LYS A 264 20.45 -35.09 3.61
CA LYS A 264 21.42 -36.18 3.52
C LYS A 264 20.80 -37.43 4.17
N ARG A 265 20.92 -38.56 3.49
CA ARG A 265 20.89 -39.91 4.05
C ARG A 265 22.23 -40.55 3.72
#